data_AF-A0A1H9DWK6-F1
#
_entry.id   AF-A0A1H9DWK6-F1
#
_cell.length_a   1.000
_cell.length_b   1.000
_cell.length_c   1.000
_cell.angle_alpha   90.00
_cell.angle_beta   90.00
_cell.angle_gamma   90.00
#
_symmetry.space_group_name_H-M   'P 1'
#
loop_
_entity.id
_entity.type
_entity.pdbx_description
1 polymer ?
#
loop_
_entity_poly.entity_id
_entity_poly.type
_entity_poly.pdbx_seq_one_letter_code
_entity_poly.pdbx_strand_id
1 'polypeptide(L)'
;MKKNTTQPPGQRQAIALHYGGQGGAPRLTAKGEGELATQILDIAEHHNVPIHQDPTLSMTLSKVPLGAEIPENLYVAVAEVLAFVYKLSGRTPADAGKPRQDRD
;
A
#
# COMPACT_ATOMS: atom_id res chain seq x y z
N MET A 1 15.79 20.03 9.55
CA MET A 1 14.54 19.72 8.83
C MET A 1 14.91 18.85 7.64
N LYS A 2 14.46 17.60 7.62
CA LYS A 2 14.89 16.58 6.65
C LYS A 2 14.25 16.87 5.29
N LYS A 3 15.05 16.81 4.22
CA LYS A 3 14.67 17.17 2.86
C LYS A 3 13.81 16.04 2.28
N ASN A 4 12.50 16.17 2.31
CA ASN A 4 11.62 15.19 1.68
C ASN A 4 11.44 15.53 0.20
N THR A 5 11.85 14.56 -0.62
CA THR A 5 11.85 14.49 -2.07
C THR A 5 10.57 15.06 -2.70
N THR A 6 10.62 16.31 -3.15
CA THR A 6 9.63 16.91 -4.05
C THR A 6 9.81 16.28 -5.43
N GLN A 7 9.13 15.16 -5.66
CA GLN A 7 8.94 14.61 -7.00
C GLN A 7 8.03 15.59 -7.78
N PRO A 8 8.38 15.99 -9.01
CA PRO A 8 7.65 17.01 -9.75
C PRO A 8 6.16 16.64 -9.91
N PRO A 9 5.25 17.64 -9.93
CA PRO A 9 3.79 17.45 -9.85
C PRO A 9 3.12 16.68 -11.00
N GLY A 10 3.88 16.07 -11.92
CA GLY A 10 3.38 15.24 -13.01
C GLY A 10 3.66 13.73 -12.91
N GLN A 11 4.32 13.23 -11.85
CA GLN A 11 4.77 11.82 -11.81
C GLN A 11 4.48 11.07 -10.50
N ARG A 12 3.76 11.69 -9.55
CA ARG A 12 3.49 11.06 -8.27
C ARG A 12 2.25 10.18 -8.40
N GLN A 13 2.40 8.89 -8.13
CA GLN A 13 1.33 7.90 -8.14
C GLN A 13 1.22 7.28 -6.75
N ALA A 14 0.00 7.01 -6.31
CA ALA A 14 -0.27 6.29 -5.08
C ALA A 14 -1.26 5.16 -5.34
N ILE A 15 -0.95 3.97 -4.82
CA ILE A 15 -1.80 2.78 -4.90
C ILE A 15 -2.02 2.28 -3.48
N ALA A 16 -3.28 2.10 -3.09
CA ALA A 16 -3.66 1.51 -1.82
C ALA A 16 -4.14 0.07 -2.03
N LEU A 17 -3.59 -0.84 -1.23
CA LEU A 17 -3.90 -2.26 -1.25
C LEU A 17 -4.54 -2.65 0.07
N HIS A 18 -5.55 -3.52 0.01
CA HIS A 18 -6.16 -4.13 1.18
C HIS A 18 -5.97 -5.65 1.13
N TYR A 19 -5.54 -6.22 2.24
CA TYR A 19 -5.37 -7.66 2.40
C TYR A 19 -6.14 -8.13 3.64
N GLY A 20 -7.13 -8.99 3.42
CA GLY A 20 -8.07 -9.45 4.46
C GLY A 20 -7.64 -10.70 5.23
N GLY A 21 -6.42 -11.21 5.04
CA GLY A 21 -5.86 -12.35 5.81
C GLY A 21 -6.47 -13.74 5.52
N GLN A 22 -7.73 -13.83 5.09
CA GLN A 22 -8.41 -15.09 4.79
C GLN A 22 -8.16 -15.57 3.35
N GLY A 23 -6.91 -15.94 3.05
CA GLY A 23 -6.56 -16.75 1.86
C GLY A 23 -6.84 -16.16 0.47
N GLY A 24 -7.42 -14.96 0.39
CA GLY A 24 -7.71 -14.25 -0.85
C GLY A 24 -6.57 -13.37 -1.33
N ALA A 25 -6.63 -12.96 -2.59
CA ALA A 25 -5.67 -12.04 -3.16
C ALA A 25 -5.78 -10.65 -2.51
N PRO A 26 -4.68 -9.90 -2.38
CA PRO A 26 -4.78 -8.49 -2.05
C PRO A 26 -5.61 -7.77 -3.12
N ARG A 27 -6.40 -6.79 -2.69
CA ARG A 27 -7.32 -6.04 -3.55
C ARG A 27 -6.87 -4.59 -3.65
N LEU A 28 -6.96 -4.03 -4.84
CA LEU A 28 -6.69 -2.60 -5.06
C LEU A 28 -7.90 -1.79 -4.60
N THR A 29 -7.74 -0.99 -3.55
CA THR A 29 -8.83 -0.21 -2.93
C THR A 29 -8.81 1.26 -3.29
N ALA A 30 -7.63 1.81 -3.58
CA ALA A 30 -7.50 3.16 -4.11
C ALA A 30 -6.33 3.23 -5.10
N LYS A 31 -6.46 4.12 -6.08
CA LYS A 31 -5.35 4.54 -6.93
C LYS A 31 -5.54 5.99 -7.35
N GLY A 32 -4.44 6.72 -7.49
CA GLY A 32 -4.46 8.11 -7.89
C GLY A 32 -3.13 8.60 -8.39
N GLU A 33 -3.18 9.73 -9.10
CA GLU A 33 -2.01 10.40 -9.69
C GLU A 33 -2.05 11.90 -9.32
N GLY A 34 -0.89 12.55 -9.29
CA GLY A 34 -0.76 13.97 -9.01
C GLY A 34 -1.37 14.35 -7.64
N GLU A 35 -2.31 15.29 -7.65
CA GLU A 35 -3.02 15.75 -6.45
C GLU A 35 -3.77 14.62 -5.72
N LEU A 36 -4.39 13.71 -6.48
CA LEU A 36 -5.12 12.58 -5.88
C LEU A 36 -4.15 11.62 -5.18
N ALA A 37 -2.97 11.41 -5.76
CA ALA A 37 -1.93 10.61 -5.11
C ALA A 37 -1.49 11.23 -3.78
N THR A 38 -1.33 12.56 -3.74
CA THR A 38 -0.99 13.30 -2.51
C THR A 38 -2.07 13.11 -1.44
N GLN A 39 -3.35 13.22 -1.80
CA GLN A 39 -4.45 13.00 -0.86
C GLN A 39 -4.51 11.56 -0.32
N ILE A 40 -4.26 10.56 -1.17
CA ILE A 40 -4.19 9.16 -0.74
C ILE A 40 -3.06 8.96 0.29
N LEU A 41 -1.89 9.56 0.04
CA LEU A 41 -0.76 9.47 0.95
C LEU A 41 -1.03 10.18 2.28
N ASP A 42 -1.63 11.35 2.24
CA ASP A 42 -2.01 12.12 3.44
C ASP A 42 -2.97 11.31 4.33
N ILE A 43 -4.01 10.73 3.74
CA ILE A 43 -4.94 9.83 4.46
C ILE A 43 -4.21 8.62 5.02
N ALA A 44 -3.30 8.01 4.25
CA ALA A 44 -2.51 6.87 4.72
C ALA A 44 -1.66 7.24 5.94
N GLU A 45 -0.99 8.39 5.93
CA GLU A 45 -0.23 8.88 7.09
C GLU A 45 -1.13 9.13 8.31
N HIS A 46 -2.27 9.80 8.12
CA HIS A 46 -3.25 10.06 9.18
C HIS A 46 -3.78 8.78 9.86
N HIS A 47 -3.97 7.70 9.09
CA HIS A 47 -4.48 6.43 9.59
C HIS A 47 -3.38 5.44 10.05
N ASN A 48 -2.11 5.88 10.04
CA ASN A 48 -0.95 5.02 10.30
C ASN A 48 -0.94 3.80 9.36
N VAL A 49 -1.33 4.00 8.11
CA VAL A 49 -1.17 3.03 7.03
C VAL A 49 0.28 3.13 6.56
N PRO A 50 1.02 2.03 6.59
CA PRO A 50 2.42 2.02 6.18
C PRO A 50 2.58 2.30 4.69
N ILE A 51 3.51 3.19 4.35
CA ILE A 51 3.78 3.65 2.99
C ILE A 51 5.12 3.08 2.52
N HIS A 52 5.11 2.49 1.33
CA HIS A 52 6.31 2.00 0.65
C HIS A 52 6.45 2.70 -0.70
N GLN A 53 7.65 3.22 -0.99
CA GLN A 53 7.91 3.96 -2.22
C GLN A 53 8.63 3.06 -3.23
N ASP A 54 7.88 2.58 -4.21
CA ASP A 54 8.41 1.84 -5.36
C ASP A 54 7.73 2.32 -6.66
N PRO A 55 8.41 3.14 -7.48
CA PRO A 55 7.84 3.71 -8.70
C PRO A 55 7.56 2.65 -9.77
N THR A 56 8.34 1.56 -9.81
CA THR A 56 8.16 0.50 -10.80
C THR A 56 6.93 -0.34 -10.46
N LEU A 57 6.78 -0.70 -9.19
CA LEU A 57 5.62 -1.45 -8.71
C LEU A 57 4.35 -0.58 -8.77
N SER A 58 4.41 0.69 -8.38
CA SER A 58 3.24 1.59 -8.45
C SER A 58 2.75 1.76 -9.89
N MET A 59 3.66 1.93 -10.84
CA MET A 59 3.32 2.06 -12.27
C MET A 59 2.72 0.77 -12.81
N THR A 60 3.18 -0.38 -12.35
CA THR A 60 2.64 -1.68 -12.75
C THR A 60 1.25 -1.92 -12.17
N LEU A 61 1.06 -1.63 -10.88
CA LEU A 61 -0.22 -1.75 -10.19
C LEU A 61 -1.26 -0.73 -10.67
N SER A 62 -0.84 0.43 -11.20
CA SER A 62 -1.77 1.43 -11.75
C SER A 62 -2.66 0.87 -12.88
N LYS A 63 -2.15 -0.14 -13.60
CA LYS A 63 -2.83 -0.85 -14.68
C LYS A 63 -3.94 -1.79 -14.17
N VAL A 64 -3.91 -2.16 -12.89
CA VAL A 64 -4.93 -3.02 -12.27
C VAL A 64 -6.22 -2.21 -12.07
N PRO A 65 -7.40 -2.76 -12.40
CA PRO A 65 -8.67 -2.07 -12.18
C PRO A 65 -8.92 -1.75 -10.69
N LEU A 66 -9.56 -0.60 -10.42
CA LEU A 66 -9.97 -0.25 -9.05
C LEU A 66 -11.00 -1.28 -8.55
N GLY A 67 -10.79 -1.79 -7.34
CA GLY A 67 -11.61 -2.85 -6.78
C GLY A 67 -11.38 -4.22 -7.41
N ALA A 68 -10.37 -4.42 -8.24
CA ALA A 68 -9.96 -5.76 -8.66
C ALA A 68 -8.95 -6.36 -7.68
N GLU A 69 -8.91 -7.69 -7.66
CA GLU A 69 -7.83 -8.44 -7.05
C GLU A 69 -6.54 -8.22 -7.86
N ILE A 70 -5.40 -8.22 -7.15
CA ILE A 70 -4.10 -8.18 -7.80
C ILE A 70 -3.95 -9.45 -8.66
N PRO A 71 -3.37 -9.36 -9.87
CA PRO A 71 -3.10 -10.53 -10.68
C PRO A 71 -1.93 -11.34 -10.13
N GLU A 72 -1.94 -12.66 -10.35
CA GLU A 72 -0.97 -13.60 -9.77
C GLU A 72 0.49 -13.25 -10.08
N ASN A 73 0.76 -12.71 -11.27
CA ASN A 73 2.10 -12.29 -11.68
C ASN A 73 2.68 -11.16 -10.82
N LEU A 74 1.85 -10.45 -10.03
CA LEU A 74 2.26 -9.40 -9.11
C LEU A 74 2.21 -9.83 -7.64
N TYR A 75 1.80 -11.07 -7.33
CA TYR A 75 1.69 -11.55 -5.95
C TYR A 75 3.01 -11.54 -5.22
N VAL A 76 4.10 -11.96 -5.87
CA VAL A 76 5.42 -12.00 -5.23
C VAL A 76 5.85 -10.59 -4.82
N ALA A 77 5.72 -9.62 -5.73
CA ALA A 77 6.09 -8.23 -5.44
C ALA A 77 5.23 -7.62 -4.32
N VAL A 78 3.92 -7.85 -4.33
CA VAL A 78 3.02 -7.36 -3.26
C VAL A 78 3.31 -8.06 -1.94
N ALA A 79 3.58 -9.37 -1.94
CA ALA A 79 3.92 -10.13 -0.75
C ALA A 79 5.23 -9.64 -0.11
N GLU A 80 6.22 -9.23 -0.91
CA GLU A 80 7.46 -8.65 -0.43
C GLU A 80 7.21 -7.32 0.30
N VAL A 81 6.40 -6.43 -0.28
CA VAL A 81 6.00 -5.18 0.36
C VAL A 81 5.25 -5.44 1.66
N LEU A 82 4.26 -6.34 1.65
CA LEU A 82 3.53 -6.73 2.85
C LEU A 82 4.47 -7.29 3.92
N ALA A 83 5.37 -8.21 3.57
CA ALA A 83 6.33 -8.80 4.49
C ALA A 83 7.25 -7.74 5.11
N PHE A 84 7.71 -6.77 4.33
CA PHE A 84 8.53 -5.65 4.82
C PHE A 84 7.76 -4.83 5.85
N VAL A 85 6.54 -4.43 5.51
CA VAL A 85 5.64 -3.65 6.36
C VAL A 85 5.30 -4.39 7.67
N TYR A 86 5.01 -5.68 7.57
CA TYR A 86 4.69 -6.53 8.72
C TYR A 86 5.91 -6.75 9.64
N LYS A 87 7.10 -6.95 9.06
CA LYS A 87 8.35 -7.11 9.82
C LYS A 87 8.69 -5.85 10.62
N LEU A 88 8.44 -4.66 10.06
CA LEU A 88 8.59 -3.39 10.78
C LEU A 88 7.57 -3.23 11.92
N SER A 89 6.38 -3.82 11.76
CA SER A 89 5.30 -3.75 12.74
C SER A 89 5.34 -4.86 13.80
N GLY A 90 6.31 -5.80 13.72
CA GLY A 90 6.39 -6.98 14.59
C GLY A 90 5.22 -7.97 14.42
N ARG A 91 4.52 -7.92 13.29
CA ARG A 91 3.35 -8.76 12.97
C ARG A 91 3.66 -9.71 11.81
N THR A 92 2.81 -10.71 11.60
CA THR A 92 2.86 -11.57 10.41
C THR A 92 1.66 -11.32 9.50
N PRO A 93 1.73 -11.66 8.19
CA PRO A 93 0.56 -11.57 7.31
C PRO A 93 -0.65 -12.41 7.76
N ALA A 94 -0.45 -13.39 8.65
CA ALA A 94 -1.55 -14.11 9.32
C ALA A 94 -2.29 -13.27 10.37
N ASP A 95 -1.72 -12.15 10.82
CA ASP A 95 -2.36 -11.18 11.72
C ASP A 95 -3.14 -10.10 10.95
N ALA A 96 -3.10 -10.12 9.62
CA ALA A 96 -3.89 -9.24 8.76
C ALA A 96 -5.38 -9.52 8.97
N GLY A 97 -6.11 -8.56 9.56
CA GLY A 97 -7.53 -8.70 9.87
C GLY A 97 -7.85 -8.97 11.35
N LYS A 98 -6.84 -9.13 12.23
CA LYS A 98 -7.08 -9.02 13.68
C LYS A 98 -7.15 -7.55 14.09
N PRO A 99 -8.16 -7.13 14.88
CA PRO A 99 -8.20 -5.78 15.41
C PRO A 99 -6.89 -5.49 16.14
N ARG A 100 -6.41 -4.24 16.05
CA ARG A 100 -5.33 -3.77 16.92
C ARG A 100 -5.84 -4.02 18.34
N GLN A 101 -5.28 -5.00 19.04
CA GLN A 101 -5.54 -5.20 20.45
C GLN A 101 -4.64 -4.19 21.15
N ASP A 102 -5.08 -2.94 21.20
CA ASP A 102 -4.59 -1.99 22.18
C ASP A 102 -4.81 -2.64 23.54
N ARG A 103 -3.69 -2.94 24.21
CA ARG A 103 -3.72 -3.33 25.62
C ARG A 103 -4.08 -2.09 26.43
N ASP A 104 -4.94 -2.31 27.42
CA ASP A 104 -5.35 -1.43 28.52
C ASP A 104 -4.29 -0.44 29.03
#